data_AF-A0A1Y2M3Y6-F1
#
_entry.id   AF-A0A1Y2M3Y6-F1
#
_cell.length_a   1.000
_cell.length_b   1.000
_cell.length_c   1.000
_cell.angle_alpha   90.00
_cell.angle_beta   90.00
_cell.angle_gamma   90.00
#
_symmetry.space_group_name_H-M   'P 1'
#
loop_
_entity.id
_entity.type
_entity.pdbx_description
1 polymer ?
#
loop_
_entity_poly.entity_id
_entity_poly.type
_entity_poly.pdbx_seq_one_letter_code
_entity_poly.pdbx_strand_id
1 'polypeptide(L)'
;MPRKAAQSLSERSISKRPAADTPTRMSKRARATSRKSYAEPETDSDPESNVRTPRGDARSADASDFEAQSEKEASPESEYEAGVSDEEPISKKAIPRGRPQKNEANEKELWETGAKLEPGTQLIIKKPKARQAGDTPYTECTIHPNTMLFLKELKENNDRQWLKLHDPDYRVAVQDFNDFIGKLSDRIIKIDETIPELPVKDIVYRVYRDIRFSKDPTPYKTYFSAAWSRTGRKGPYAAYYVQIQPNGGSFVGGGLWQPEAESLRKLRREFDRRSNRIKEILKEDRIRKNFLGGVSTDEAKVVKAFISLTSNASTALKRNPKDFSIDHQDIDLLRLRSFTLGKKLSDEEILGAKSMDRVAQLISCIEPFITYLNSVVMPDDESSSSSEGDDESGDEGSSADLVDDETLR
;
A
#
# COMPACT_ATOMS: atom_id res chain seq x y z
N MET A 1 -54.07 1.38 -27.53
CA MET A 1 -55.21 0.62 -26.97
C MET A 1 -56.22 0.43 -28.08
N PRO A 2 -56.91 -0.72 -28.23
CA PRO A 2 -57.08 -1.89 -27.33
C PRO A 2 -56.30 -3.15 -27.85
N ARG A 3 -55.82 -4.18 -27.10
CA ARG A 3 -56.23 -5.05 -25.96
C ARG A 3 -57.36 -6.05 -26.30
N LYS A 4 -57.32 -7.36 -26.01
CA LYS A 4 -56.30 -8.31 -25.46
C LYS A 4 -56.82 -9.77 -25.66
N ALA A 5 -55.90 -10.74 -25.55
CA ALA A 5 -56.01 -12.18 -25.85
C ALA A 5 -56.64 -13.08 -24.76
N ALA A 6 -56.83 -14.36 -25.11
CA ALA A 6 -57.44 -15.46 -24.35
C ALA A 6 -56.47 -16.64 -24.08
N GLN A 7 -56.92 -17.57 -23.20
CA GLN A 7 -56.55 -19.01 -23.03
C GLN A 7 -55.19 -19.34 -22.36
N SER A 8 -54.94 -20.48 -21.68
CA SER A 8 -55.66 -21.59 -21.01
C SER A 8 -54.61 -22.64 -20.50
N LEU A 9 -55.04 -23.70 -19.78
CA LEU A 9 -54.34 -25.01 -19.46
C LEU A 9 -53.43 -25.05 -18.20
N SER A 10 -53.23 -26.14 -17.44
CA SER A 10 -53.85 -27.49 -17.24
C SER A 10 -53.09 -28.21 -16.10
N GLU A 11 -53.71 -29.20 -15.46
CA GLU A 11 -53.22 -30.04 -14.34
C GLU A 11 -52.05 -31.01 -14.64
N ARG A 12 -51.30 -31.45 -13.61
CA ARG A 12 -50.97 -32.88 -13.31
C ARG A 12 -50.13 -33.11 -12.03
N SER A 13 -50.53 -34.15 -11.30
CA SER A 13 -49.88 -34.81 -10.15
C SER A 13 -48.74 -35.77 -10.54
N ILE A 14 -47.81 -36.13 -9.62
CA ILE A 14 -47.21 -37.49 -9.41
C ILE A 14 -46.28 -37.55 -8.17
N SER A 15 -46.18 -38.77 -7.64
CA SER A 15 -45.75 -39.35 -6.37
C SER A 15 -44.25 -39.47 -6.01
N LYS A 16 -44.02 -39.70 -4.69
CA LYS A 16 -42.81 -40.13 -3.93
C LYS A 16 -41.93 -41.24 -4.57
N ARG A 17 -40.60 -41.16 -4.33
CA ARG A 17 -39.65 -42.30 -4.16
C ARG A 17 -38.45 -41.93 -3.24
N PRO A 18 -37.76 -42.92 -2.62
CA PRO A 18 -36.98 -42.77 -1.37
C PRO A 18 -35.45 -42.59 -1.55
N ALA A 19 -34.77 -42.25 -0.44
CA ALA A 19 -33.34 -41.96 -0.31
C ALA A 19 -32.41 -43.19 -0.46
N ALA A 20 -31.16 -42.95 -0.87
CA ALA A 20 -30.11 -43.95 -0.99
C ALA A 20 -28.85 -43.57 -0.19
N ASP A 21 -28.20 -44.61 0.34
CA ASP A 21 -27.12 -44.67 1.33
C ASP A 21 -25.82 -43.91 1.00
N THR A 22 -25.22 -43.34 2.05
CA THR A 22 -23.87 -42.76 2.09
C THR A 22 -22.82 -43.83 2.46
N PRO A 23 -21.75 -44.05 1.68
CA PRO A 23 -20.66 -44.93 2.09
C PRO A 23 -19.57 -44.18 2.89
N THR A 24 -19.37 -44.64 4.13
CA THR A 24 -18.28 -44.25 5.05
C THR A 24 -16.92 -44.68 4.51
N ARG A 25 -15.97 -43.75 4.32
CA ARG A 25 -14.59 -44.07 3.93
C ARG A 25 -13.61 -43.79 5.07
N MET A 26 -13.02 -44.88 5.57
CA MET A 26 -12.07 -44.96 6.67
C MET A 26 -10.75 -44.20 6.39
N SER A 27 -10.22 -43.52 7.41
CA SER A 27 -8.92 -42.85 7.39
C SER A 27 -7.77 -43.86 7.55
N LYS A 28 -6.84 -43.90 6.59
CA LYS A 28 -5.57 -44.63 6.74
C LYS A 28 -4.53 -43.69 7.35
N ARG A 29 -4.22 -43.90 8.64
CA ARG A 29 -3.12 -43.28 9.36
C ARG A 29 -1.80 -43.92 8.90
N ALA A 30 -1.00 -43.20 8.11
CA ALA A 30 0.34 -43.64 7.73
C ALA A 30 1.33 -43.33 8.86
N ARG A 31 2.08 -44.35 9.27
CA ARG A 31 3.06 -44.36 10.36
C ARG A 31 4.41 -43.90 9.82
N ALA A 32 5.02 -42.91 10.45
CA ALA A 32 6.35 -42.40 10.11
C ALA A 32 7.45 -43.39 10.49
N THR A 33 8.41 -43.62 9.60
CA THR A 33 9.68 -44.31 9.87
C THR A 33 10.85 -43.36 9.68
N SER A 34 11.82 -43.47 10.59
CA SER A 34 12.95 -42.59 10.83
C SER A 34 14.14 -42.80 9.88
N ARG A 35 14.72 -41.67 9.44
CA ARG A 35 16.12 -41.33 9.07
C ARG A 35 17.05 -42.41 8.48
N LYS A 36 17.74 -42.01 7.40
CA LYS A 36 19.23 -41.99 7.35
C LYS A 36 19.75 -40.94 6.36
N SER A 37 20.84 -40.32 6.79
CA SER A 37 21.66 -39.27 6.18
C SER A 37 22.47 -39.75 4.97
N TYR A 38 22.69 -38.88 3.97
CA TYR A 38 23.89 -38.91 3.14
C TYR A 38 24.18 -37.53 2.52
N ALA A 39 25.46 -37.24 2.36
CA ALA A 39 26.08 -35.96 1.99
C ALA A 39 26.23 -35.79 0.46
N GLU A 40 26.41 -34.53 0.03
CA GLU A 40 26.74 -34.12 -1.35
C GLU A 40 28.11 -34.64 -1.83
N PRO A 41 28.35 -34.64 -3.15
CA PRO A 41 29.10 -33.52 -3.72
C PRO A 41 28.63 -33.05 -5.12
N GLU A 42 29.11 -31.85 -5.47
CA GLU A 42 28.88 -31.06 -6.69
C GLU A 42 29.18 -31.78 -8.02
N THR A 43 28.51 -31.34 -9.11
CA THR A 43 29.09 -31.18 -10.46
C THR A 43 28.13 -30.45 -11.41
N ASP A 44 28.57 -29.26 -11.83
CA ASP A 44 28.61 -28.63 -13.17
C ASP A 44 27.63 -29.03 -14.31
N SER A 45 27.29 -28.03 -15.14
CA SER A 45 26.80 -28.05 -16.54
C SER A 45 25.28 -27.87 -16.84
N ASP A 46 24.92 -26.69 -17.39
CA ASP A 46 23.80 -26.43 -18.34
C ASP A 46 23.98 -27.24 -19.66
N PRO A 47 23.02 -27.38 -20.64
CA PRO A 47 21.87 -26.52 -20.96
C PRO A 47 20.54 -27.19 -21.45
N GLU A 48 19.51 -26.34 -21.61
CA GLU A 48 18.32 -26.37 -22.52
C GLU A 48 17.44 -27.63 -22.70
N SER A 49 16.14 -27.52 -22.37
CA SER A 49 15.02 -27.66 -23.33
C SER A 49 13.60 -27.50 -22.71
N ASN A 50 12.91 -26.48 -23.20
CA ASN A 50 11.55 -26.43 -23.75
C ASN A 50 10.30 -27.12 -23.09
N VAL A 51 9.27 -26.26 -22.93
CA VAL A 51 7.79 -26.47 -22.95
C VAL A 51 7.08 -27.18 -21.77
N ARG A 52 6.34 -26.42 -20.96
CA ARG A 52 4.85 -26.39 -20.87
C ARG A 52 4.37 -25.62 -19.62
N THR A 53 3.33 -24.82 -19.81
CA THR A 53 2.54 -24.15 -18.77
C THR A 53 1.84 -25.17 -17.84
N PRO A 54 1.47 -24.76 -16.62
CA PRO A 54 0.05 -24.43 -16.44
C PRO A 54 -0.22 -23.21 -15.55
N ARG A 55 -1.38 -22.60 -15.82
CA ARG A 55 -2.08 -21.63 -14.96
C ARG A 55 -2.23 -22.19 -13.54
N GLY A 56 -1.98 -21.35 -12.54
CA GLY A 56 -2.30 -21.62 -11.14
C GLY A 56 -2.85 -20.37 -10.48
N ASP A 57 -4.16 -20.38 -10.24
CA ASP A 57 -4.91 -19.44 -9.41
C ASP A 57 -4.21 -19.23 -8.06
N ALA A 58 -3.79 -17.99 -7.77
CA ALA A 58 -3.33 -17.61 -6.44
C ALA A 58 -4.54 -17.27 -5.55
N ARG A 59 -5.30 -18.29 -5.14
CA ARG A 59 -6.13 -18.18 -3.93
C ARG A 59 -5.21 -18.26 -2.73
N SER A 60 -4.82 -17.09 -2.23
CA SER A 60 -4.22 -16.94 -0.90
C SER A 60 -5.27 -17.39 0.14
N ALA A 61 -5.11 -18.60 0.65
CA ALA A 61 -5.84 -19.09 1.81
C ALA A 61 -5.45 -18.24 3.02
N ASP A 62 -6.41 -17.44 3.47
CA ASP A 62 -6.37 -16.66 4.68
C ASP A 62 -6.70 -17.60 5.85
N ALA A 63 -5.85 -17.58 6.87
CA ALA A 63 -6.09 -18.25 8.14
C ALA A 63 -5.85 -17.23 9.24
N SER A 64 -6.94 -16.56 9.60
CA SER A 64 -7.09 -15.74 10.80
C SER A 64 -7.15 -16.62 12.04
N ASP A 65 -6.46 -16.23 13.10
CA ASP A 65 -6.93 -16.54 14.46
C ASP A 65 -6.35 -15.56 15.48
N PHE A 66 -7.16 -14.58 15.88
CA PHE A 66 -7.20 -14.10 17.27
C PHE A 66 -8.52 -13.34 17.49
N GLU A 67 -9.57 -14.09 17.78
CA GLU A 67 -10.85 -13.60 18.30
C GLU A 67 -10.67 -13.07 19.74
N ALA A 68 -11.23 -11.89 20.00
CA ALA A 68 -11.29 -11.28 21.32
C ALA A 68 -12.66 -11.60 21.95
N GLN A 69 -12.69 -12.44 22.97
CA GLN A 69 -13.89 -12.60 23.80
C GLN A 69 -13.83 -11.65 24.99
N SER A 70 -14.83 -10.79 25.05
CA SER A 70 -15.19 -9.98 26.20
C SER A 70 -16.30 -10.68 26.97
N GLU A 71 -16.14 -10.84 28.28
CA GLU A 71 -17.26 -11.05 29.19
C GLU A 71 -17.20 -10.01 30.29
N LYS A 72 -18.35 -9.35 30.46
CA LYS A 72 -18.70 -8.46 31.56
C LYS A 72 -18.90 -9.31 32.81
N GLU A 73 -18.46 -8.83 33.97
CA GLU A 73 -19.28 -8.82 35.18
C GLU A 73 -18.98 -7.56 36.01
N ALA A 74 -20.01 -7.09 36.70
CA ALA A 74 -20.11 -5.80 37.36
C ALA A 74 -20.07 -5.95 38.89
N SER A 75 -19.35 -5.01 39.55
CA SER A 75 -19.63 -4.37 40.87
C SER A 75 -19.83 -5.21 42.15
N PRO A 76 -19.83 -4.60 43.37
CA PRO A 76 -19.07 -3.42 43.85
C PRO A 76 -18.53 -3.54 45.31
N GLU A 77 -17.81 -2.48 45.73
CA GLU A 77 -17.76 -1.86 47.07
C GLU A 77 -17.30 -2.62 48.33
N SER A 78 -16.30 -2.03 49.01
CA SER A 78 -16.44 -1.62 50.43
C SER A 78 -15.32 -0.65 50.83
N GLU A 79 -15.70 0.57 51.21
CA GLU A 79 -14.90 1.58 51.92
C GLU A 79 -14.88 1.29 53.43
N TYR A 80 -13.73 1.49 54.11
CA TYR A 80 -13.67 1.98 55.49
C TYR A 80 -12.31 2.62 55.84
N GLU A 81 -12.35 3.96 55.97
CA GLU A 81 -11.86 4.84 57.06
C GLU A 81 -10.49 4.63 57.74
N ALA A 82 -9.66 5.66 57.55
CA ALA A 82 -8.82 6.45 58.47
C ALA A 82 -8.43 5.94 59.88
N GLY A 83 -7.18 6.27 60.28
CA GLY A 83 -6.87 6.53 61.69
C GLY A 83 -5.40 6.49 62.14
N VAL A 84 -4.75 7.66 62.12
CA VAL A 84 -3.83 8.21 63.15
C VAL A 84 -2.39 7.69 63.29
N SER A 85 -1.52 8.68 63.51
CA SER A 85 -0.07 8.76 63.72
C SER A 85 0.42 8.18 65.06
N ASP A 86 1.71 7.81 65.13
CA ASP A 86 2.71 8.53 65.94
C ASP A 86 4.10 7.87 65.97
N GLU A 87 5.05 8.73 66.25
CA GLU A 87 6.52 8.77 66.29
C GLU A 87 7.40 7.53 66.58
N GLU A 88 8.63 7.61 66.04
CA GLU A 88 9.81 6.79 66.37
C GLU A 88 10.32 7.00 67.82
N PRO A 89 11.20 6.10 68.32
CA PRO A 89 12.59 6.56 68.44
C PRO A 89 13.69 5.52 68.12
N ILE A 90 14.85 6.07 67.79
CA ILE A 90 16.13 5.49 67.37
C ILE A 90 16.82 4.61 68.45
N SER A 91 17.42 3.48 68.05
CA SER A 91 18.49 2.80 68.83
C SER A 91 19.39 1.84 68.00
N LYS A 92 20.60 2.33 67.68
CA LYS A 92 21.96 1.72 67.62
C LYS A 92 22.20 0.27 67.09
N LYS A 93 22.94 0.23 65.96
CA LYS A 93 24.03 -0.67 65.50
C LYS A 93 24.08 -2.16 65.91
N ALA A 94 24.02 -3.03 64.90
CA ALA A 94 24.89 -4.22 64.76
C ALA A 94 24.98 -4.68 63.28
N ILE A 95 26.19 -4.89 62.77
CA ILE A 95 26.48 -5.58 61.50
C ILE A 95 26.62 -7.07 61.79
N PRO A 96 26.02 -7.97 60.98
CA PRO A 96 26.85 -9.05 60.45
C PRO A 96 26.56 -9.41 58.99
N ARG A 97 27.67 -9.49 58.23
CA ARG A 97 28.04 -10.56 57.29
C ARG A 97 27.03 -10.94 56.18
N GLY A 98 27.36 -10.46 54.98
CA GLY A 98 27.50 -11.29 53.77
C GLY A 98 26.24 -11.98 53.25
N ARG A 99 25.39 -11.25 52.51
CA ARG A 99 24.40 -11.84 51.62
C ARG A 99 25.07 -12.10 50.26
N PRO A 100 25.01 -13.30 49.69
CA PRO A 100 25.63 -13.56 48.40
C PRO A 100 24.93 -12.72 47.33
N GLN A 101 25.72 -12.11 46.45
CA GLN A 101 25.23 -11.44 45.25
C GLN A 101 24.29 -12.39 44.52
N LYS A 102 23.03 -11.98 44.38
CA LYS A 102 22.12 -12.58 43.44
C LYS A 102 22.69 -12.20 42.07
N ASN A 103 23.30 -13.17 41.39
CA ASN A 103 23.68 -13.02 39.99
C ASN A 103 22.45 -12.47 39.25
N GLU A 104 22.59 -11.28 38.68
CA GLU A 104 21.70 -10.83 37.62
C GLU A 104 21.87 -11.85 36.48
N ALA A 105 20.98 -12.85 36.47
CA ALA A 105 20.82 -13.70 35.32
C ALA A 105 20.44 -12.77 34.16
N ASN A 106 21.28 -12.84 33.14
CA ASN A 106 21.19 -12.02 31.94
C ASN A 106 19.75 -12.04 31.43
N GLU A 107 19.06 -10.90 31.37
CA GLU A 107 17.64 -10.85 30.99
C GLU A 107 17.38 -11.52 29.64
N LYS A 108 18.41 -11.61 28.77
CA LYS A 108 18.40 -12.37 27.51
C LYS A 108 18.22 -13.88 27.66
N GLU A 109 18.72 -14.52 28.72
CA GLU A 109 18.60 -15.98 28.93
C GLU A 109 17.18 -16.41 29.34
N LEU A 110 16.37 -15.50 29.89
CA LEU A 110 14.98 -15.76 30.24
C LEU A 110 14.03 -15.81 29.02
N TRP A 111 14.51 -15.40 27.84
CA TRP A 111 13.76 -15.43 26.58
C TRP A 111 14.14 -16.60 25.67
N GLU A 112 15.09 -17.44 26.08
CA GLU A 112 15.36 -18.69 25.38
C GLU A 112 14.22 -19.68 25.63
N THR A 113 13.63 -20.19 24.56
CA THR A 113 12.63 -21.27 24.64
C THR A 113 13.30 -22.50 25.28
N GLY A 114 13.11 -22.71 26.59
CA GLY A 114 13.75 -23.79 27.34
C GLY A 114 14.25 -23.45 28.74
N ALA A 115 14.09 -22.21 29.23
CA ALA A 115 14.42 -21.87 30.61
C ALA A 115 13.69 -22.79 31.61
N LYS A 116 14.45 -23.58 32.36
CA LYS A 116 13.92 -24.49 33.39
C LYS A 116 13.43 -23.67 34.57
N LEU A 117 12.16 -23.30 34.54
CA LEU A 117 11.45 -22.76 35.70
C LEU A 117 11.07 -23.93 36.63
N GLU A 118 11.15 -23.70 37.94
CA GLU A 118 10.71 -24.69 38.91
C GLU A 118 9.20 -24.99 38.72
N PRO A 119 8.76 -26.26 38.88
CA PRO A 119 7.35 -26.62 38.73
C PRO A 119 6.47 -25.77 39.64
N GLY A 120 5.62 -24.92 39.05
CA GLY A 120 4.71 -24.01 39.77
C GLY A 120 5.06 -22.52 39.71
N THR A 121 6.21 -22.13 39.13
CA THR A 121 6.56 -20.71 38.98
C THR A 121 5.97 -20.13 37.68
N GLN A 122 4.97 -19.25 37.80
CA GLN A 122 4.47 -18.46 36.66
C GLN A 122 5.29 -17.17 36.52
N LEU A 123 5.93 -16.97 35.38
CA LEU A 123 6.52 -15.68 35.00
C LEU A 123 5.38 -14.71 34.63
N ILE A 124 4.96 -13.88 35.58
CA ILE A 124 4.06 -12.76 35.30
C ILE A 124 4.91 -11.62 34.74
N ILE A 125 5.13 -11.62 33.42
CA ILE A 125 5.72 -10.45 32.73
C ILE A 125 4.62 -9.40 32.66
N LYS A 126 4.76 -8.31 33.42
CA LYS A 126 3.87 -7.14 33.29
C LYS A 126 3.97 -6.64 31.86
N LYS A 127 2.85 -6.67 31.11
CA LYS A 127 2.80 -6.07 29.78
C LYS A 127 3.24 -4.60 29.90
N PRO A 128 4.25 -4.16 29.14
CA PRO A 128 4.69 -2.76 29.21
C PRO A 128 3.54 -1.87 28.78
N LYS A 129 3.38 -0.73 29.44
CA LYS A 129 2.36 0.26 29.08
C LYS A 129 2.86 1.08 27.89
N ALA A 130 1.95 1.60 27.08
CA ALA A 130 2.30 2.53 26.02
C ALA A 130 2.99 3.77 26.62
N ARG A 131 3.92 4.35 25.87
CA ARG A 131 4.56 5.62 26.24
C ARG A 131 3.52 6.69 26.48
N GLN A 132 3.75 7.46 27.53
CA GLN A 132 2.93 8.63 27.81
C GLN A 132 3.12 9.65 26.68
N ALA A 133 2.05 10.38 26.36
CA ALA A 133 2.09 11.43 25.34
C ALA A 133 3.12 12.53 25.69
N GLY A 134 3.44 12.69 26.98
CA GLY A 134 4.29 13.77 27.46
C GLY A 134 3.54 15.11 27.37
N ASP A 135 4.27 16.16 27.01
CA ASP A 135 3.74 17.53 26.92
C ASP A 135 2.98 17.82 25.61
N THR A 136 3.11 16.94 24.60
CA THR A 136 2.44 17.09 23.30
C THR A 136 1.23 16.16 23.25
N PRO A 137 0.00 16.67 23.06
CA PRO A 137 -1.16 15.81 22.87
C PRO A 137 -1.15 15.17 21.47
N TYR A 138 -1.74 13.99 21.34
CA TYR A 138 -2.04 13.41 20.03
C TYR A 138 -3.09 14.28 19.33
N THR A 139 -2.83 14.64 18.07
CA THR A 139 -3.79 15.40 17.27
C THR A 139 -3.95 14.74 15.91
N GLU A 140 -5.16 14.82 15.36
CA GLU A 140 -5.50 14.20 14.08
C GLU A 140 -4.82 14.89 12.88
N CYS A 141 -4.19 16.06 13.09
CA CYS A 141 -3.60 16.88 12.04
C CYS A 141 -2.07 16.75 11.91
N THR A 142 -1.40 16.10 12.87
CA THR A 142 0.06 15.99 12.91
C THR A 142 0.48 14.63 13.44
N ILE A 143 1.56 14.06 12.92
CA ILE A 143 2.14 12.83 13.47
C ILE A 143 2.82 13.12 14.81
N HIS A 144 2.55 12.29 15.82
CA HIS A 144 3.14 12.46 17.14
C HIS A 144 4.63 12.05 17.15
N PRO A 145 5.51 12.76 17.90
CA PRO A 145 6.93 12.39 18.03
C PRO A 145 7.16 10.96 18.51
N ASN A 146 6.28 10.43 19.37
CA ASN A 146 6.35 9.03 19.83
C ASN A 146 6.23 8.01 18.69
N THR A 147 5.42 8.31 17.65
CA THR A 147 5.28 7.46 16.46
C THR A 147 6.60 7.39 15.70
N MET A 148 7.28 8.54 15.53
CA MET A 148 8.60 8.59 14.89
C MET A 148 9.69 7.88 15.71
N LEU A 149 9.64 8.02 17.04
CA LEU A 149 10.54 7.35 17.96
C LEU A 149 10.35 5.82 17.93
N PHE A 150 9.09 5.35 17.94
CA PHE A 150 8.78 3.92 17.79
C PHE A 150 9.32 3.36 16.47
N LEU A 151 9.13 4.06 15.35
CA LEU A 151 9.65 3.62 14.05
C LEU A 151 11.19 3.57 14.02
N LYS A 152 11.87 4.44 14.78
CA LYS A 152 13.33 4.42 14.94
C LYS A 152 13.77 3.18 15.71
N GLU A 153 13.13 2.88 16.83
CA GLU A 153 13.45 1.69 17.63
C GLU A 153 13.08 0.39 16.92
N LEU A 154 11.99 0.37 16.13
CA LEU A 154 11.63 -0.76 15.29
C LEU A 154 12.70 -1.05 14.22
N LYS A 155 13.37 -0.01 13.71
CA LYS A 155 14.50 -0.16 12.79
C LYS A 155 15.72 -0.77 13.47
N GLU A 156 15.98 -0.40 14.72
CA GLU A 156 17.10 -0.92 15.52
C GLU A 156 16.83 -2.36 16.01
N ASN A 157 15.57 -2.68 16.32
CA ASN A 157 15.15 -3.95 16.92
C ASN A 157 14.06 -4.63 16.09
N ASN A 158 14.36 -4.96 14.83
CA ASN A 158 13.39 -5.50 13.87
C ASN A 158 13.14 -7.01 14.09
N ASP A 159 12.65 -7.36 15.27
CA ASP A 159 12.43 -8.73 15.73
C ASP A 159 10.99 -8.97 16.16
N ARG A 160 10.49 -10.19 15.89
CA ARG A 160 9.09 -10.51 16.22
C ARG A 160 8.80 -10.50 17.71
N GLN A 161 9.76 -10.92 18.53
CA GLN A 161 9.63 -10.91 20.00
C GLN A 161 9.64 -9.48 20.53
N TRP A 162 10.49 -8.62 19.97
CA TRP A 162 10.56 -7.22 20.37
C TRP A 162 9.25 -6.47 20.10
N LEU A 163 8.65 -6.64 18.91
CA LEU A 163 7.36 -6.01 18.60
C LEU A 163 6.22 -6.51 19.51
N LYS A 164 6.21 -7.80 19.89
CA LYS A 164 5.22 -8.33 20.83
C LYS A 164 5.33 -7.68 22.20
N LEU A 165 6.55 -7.38 22.66
CA LEU A 165 6.77 -6.67 23.91
C LEU A 165 6.28 -5.22 23.77
N HIS A 166 6.56 -4.55 22.66
CA HIS A 166 6.16 -3.16 22.40
C HIS A 166 4.80 -3.01 21.69
N ASP A 167 3.91 -4.01 21.78
CA ASP A 167 2.60 -4.00 21.12
C ASP A 167 1.73 -2.79 21.53
N PRO A 168 1.74 -2.32 22.78
CA PRO A 168 1.00 -1.11 23.16
C PRO A 168 1.51 0.16 22.49
N ASP A 169 2.83 0.35 22.37
CA ASP A 169 3.42 1.47 21.63
C ASP A 169 3.06 1.38 20.14
N TYR A 170 3.13 0.17 19.57
CA TYR A 170 2.76 -0.08 18.18
C TYR A 170 1.30 0.29 17.90
N ARG A 171 0.36 -0.10 18.76
CA ARG A 171 -1.07 0.24 18.60
C ARG A 171 -1.32 1.74 18.64
N VAL A 172 -0.68 2.45 19.55
CA VAL A 172 -0.80 3.91 19.65
C VAL A 172 -0.22 4.58 18.40
N ALA A 173 0.95 4.14 17.94
CA ALA A 173 1.59 4.65 16.72
C ALA A 173 0.76 4.39 15.46
N VAL A 174 0.11 3.23 15.36
CA VAL A 174 -0.81 2.90 14.25
C VAL A 174 -2.08 3.74 14.31
N GLN A 175 -2.62 3.96 15.51
CA GLN A 175 -3.81 4.79 15.69
C GLN A 175 -3.52 6.24 15.28
N ASP A 176 -2.41 6.82 15.77
CA ASP A 176 -1.95 8.17 15.39
C ASP A 176 -1.79 8.31 13.87
N PHE A 177 -1.17 7.32 13.21
CA PHE A 177 -1.06 7.32 11.76
C PHE A 177 -2.42 7.21 11.06
N ASN A 178 -3.32 6.35 11.53
CA ASN A 178 -4.65 6.18 10.94
C ASN A 178 -5.50 7.45 11.07
N ASP A 179 -5.42 8.15 12.21
CA ASP A 179 -6.15 9.40 12.45
C ASP A 179 -5.65 10.51 11.52
N PHE A 180 -4.32 10.63 11.36
CA PHE A 180 -3.70 11.53 10.38
C PHE A 180 -4.15 11.22 8.94
N ILE A 181 -4.15 9.95 8.56
CA ILE A 181 -4.56 9.49 7.22
C ILE A 181 -6.05 9.71 6.98
N GLY A 182 -6.90 9.54 8.00
CA GLY A 182 -8.33 9.84 7.92
C GLY A 182 -8.57 11.29 7.51
N LYS A 183 -7.99 12.24 8.25
CA LYS A 183 -8.10 13.68 7.94
C LYS A 183 -7.41 14.08 6.63
N LEU A 184 -6.30 13.44 6.29
CA LEU A 184 -5.65 13.67 5.01
C LEU A 184 -6.53 13.20 3.84
N SER A 185 -7.27 12.11 4.01
CA SER A 185 -8.20 11.59 3.00
C SER A 185 -9.28 12.62 2.66
N ASP A 186 -9.88 13.27 3.65
CA ASP A 186 -10.87 14.34 3.45
C ASP A 186 -10.33 15.50 2.59
N ARG A 187 -9.02 15.79 2.69
CA ARG A 187 -8.37 16.84 1.91
C ARG A 187 -8.04 16.36 0.50
N ILE A 188 -7.64 15.10 0.34
CA ILE A 188 -7.33 14.52 -0.97
C ILE A 188 -8.60 14.43 -1.82
N ILE A 189 -9.73 14.00 -1.25
CA ILE A 189 -11.02 13.92 -1.96
C ILE A 189 -11.47 15.30 -2.47
N LYS A 190 -11.15 16.38 -1.74
CA LYS A 190 -11.41 17.77 -2.18
C LYS A 190 -10.48 18.23 -3.30
N ILE A 191 -9.29 17.65 -3.41
CA ILE A 191 -8.30 17.98 -4.44
C ILE A 191 -8.61 17.19 -5.73
N ASP A 192 -8.97 15.92 -5.59
CA ASP A 192 -9.25 15.00 -6.67
C ASP A 192 -10.59 14.29 -6.38
N GLU A 193 -11.64 14.77 -7.02
CA GLU A 193 -13.02 14.27 -6.87
C GLU A 193 -13.18 12.83 -7.37
N THR A 194 -12.21 12.29 -8.13
CA THR A 194 -12.28 10.91 -8.63
C THR A 194 -11.96 9.89 -7.55
N ILE A 195 -11.43 10.31 -6.40
CA ILE A 195 -11.14 9.45 -5.26
C ILE A 195 -12.41 9.28 -4.42
N PRO A 196 -12.93 8.04 -4.27
CA PRO A 196 -14.06 7.80 -3.40
C PRO A 196 -13.65 7.85 -1.92
N GLU A 197 -14.63 8.10 -1.05
CA GLU A 197 -14.47 7.93 0.38
C GLU A 197 -14.29 6.44 0.70
N LEU A 198 -13.05 6.06 1.05
CA LEU A 198 -12.69 4.68 1.36
C LEU A 198 -12.27 4.57 2.83
N PRO A 199 -12.56 3.43 3.48
CA PRO A 199 -12.13 3.22 4.85
C PRO A 199 -10.60 3.15 4.90
N VAL A 200 -10.00 3.68 5.97
CA VAL A 200 -8.54 3.78 6.16
C VAL A 200 -7.81 2.44 5.93
N LYS A 201 -8.44 1.31 6.28
CA LYS A 201 -7.91 -0.06 6.06
C LYS A 201 -7.60 -0.40 4.60
N ASP A 202 -8.30 0.21 3.65
CA ASP A 202 -8.18 -0.02 2.21
C ASP A 202 -7.16 0.92 1.54
N ILE A 203 -6.65 1.89 2.31
CA ILE A 203 -5.68 2.91 1.88
C ILE A 203 -4.31 2.65 2.52
N VAL A 204 -4.28 2.36 3.83
CA VAL A 204 -3.05 2.14 4.61
C VAL A 204 -2.44 0.77 4.31
N TYR A 205 -1.13 0.68 4.19
CA TYR A 205 -0.42 -0.59 4.05
C TYR A 205 -0.10 -1.23 5.39
N ARG A 206 -0.10 -2.57 5.43
CA ARG A 206 0.42 -3.33 6.58
C ARG A 206 1.91 -3.04 6.82
N VAL A 207 2.30 -3.06 8.10
CA VAL A 207 3.70 -2.93 8.54
C VAL A 207 4.52 -4.18 8.21
N TYR A 208 3.90 -5.35 8.17
CA TYR A 208 4.58 -6.62 7.91
C TYR A 208 5.15 -6.68 6.47
N ARG A 209 6.37 -7.19 6.33
CA ARG A 209 7.01 -7.47 5.04
C ARG A 209 6.66 -8.88 4.56
N ASP A 210 6.77 -9.11 3.26
CA ASP A 210 6.83 -10.48 2.71
C ASP A 210 8.31 -10.85 2.58
N ILE A 211 8.75 -11.79 3.40
CA ILE A 211 10.16 -12.18 3.50
C ILE A 211 10.51 -13.41 2.65
N ARG A 212 9.51 -14.10 2.06
CA ARG A 212 9.71 -15.40 1.39
C ARG A 212 10.72 -15.37 0.25
N PHE A 213 10.87 -14.21 -0.39
CA PHE A 213 11.74 -14.00 -1.54
C PHE A 213 12.77 -12.86 -1.32
N SER A 214 12.82 -12.31 -0.11
CA SER A 214 13.71 -11.19 0.21
C SER A 214 15.05 -11.71 0.71
N LYS A 215 16.15 -11.14 0.21
CA LYS A 215 17.50 -11.41 0.75
C LYS A 215 17.66 -10.87 2.17
N ASP A 216 16.90 -9.83 2.49
CA ASP A 216 16.83 -9.22 3.81
C ASP A 216 15.73 -9.91 4.63
N PRO A 217 16.09 -10.59 5.74
CA PRO A 217 15.16 -11.38 6.56
C PRO A 217 14.31 -10.52 7.51
N THR A 218 14.40 -9.19 7.49
CA THR A 218 13.64 -8.33 8.41
C THR A 218 12.12 -8.48 8.24
N PRO A 219 11.37 -8.80 9.32
CA PRO A 219 9.93 -9.08 9.24
C PRO A 219 9.06 -7.83 9.08
N TYR A 220 9.52 -6.65 9.52
CA TYR A 220 8.71 -5.43 9.56
C TYR A 220 9.29 -4.30 8.71
N LYS A 221 8.41 -3.49 8.13
CA LYS A 221 8.76 -2.21 7.51
C LYS A 221 9.08 -1.22 8.62
N THR A 222 10.11 -0.41 8.40
CA THR A 222 10.55 0.64 9.34
C THR A 222 9.83 1.97 9.07
N TYR A 223 8.63 1.90 8.48
CA TYR A 223 7.84 3.04 8.05
C TYR A 223 6.37 2.65 7.94
N PHE A 224 5.50 3.65 8.07
CA PHE A 224 4.08 3.53 7.72
C PHE A 224 3.83 4.18 6.37
N SER A 225 2.93 3.60 5.59
CA SER A 225 2.58 4.15 4.29
C SER A 225 1.13 3.93 3.93
N ALA A 226 0.62 4.80 3.05
CA ALA A 226 -0.75 4.80 2.57
C ALA A 226 -0.77 5.19 1.09
N ALA A 227 -1.75 4.66 0.36
CA ALA A 227 -1.97 5.01 -1.04
C ALA A 227 -3.45 5.22 -1.36
N TRP A 228 -3.73 6.27 -2.13
CA TRP A 228 -5.07 6.64 -2.58
C TRP A 228 -5.15 6.52 -4.10
N SER A 229 -6.18 5.84 -4.57
CA SER A 229 -6.59 5.83 -5.97
C SER A 229 -8.11 5.64 -6.03
N ARG A 230 -8.68 5.65 -7.23
CA ARG A 230 -10.12 5.38 -7.44
C ARG A 230 -10.60 4.06 -6.84
N THR A 231 -9.69 3.09 -6.61
CA THR A 231 -9.97 1.79 -5.99
C THR A 231 -9.16 1.55 -4.70
N GLY A 232 -8.64 2.61 -4.08
CA GLY A 232 -7.82 2.55 -2.87
C GLY A 232 -6.37 2.16 -3.16
N ARG A 233 -5.72 1.41 -2.26
CA ARG A 233 -4.30 1.02 -2.43
C ARG A 233 -4.05 -0.04 -3.51
N LYS A 234 -5.10 -0.63 -4.07
CA LYS A 234 -5.04 -1.68 -5.10
C LYS A 234 -5.75 -1.22 -6.36
N GLY A 235 -5.39 -1.81 -7.49
CA GLY A 235 -6.06 -1.60 -8.77
C GLY A 235 -5.12 -1.08 -9.86
N PRO A 236 -5.66 -0.84 -11.07
CA PRO A 236 -4.87 -0.44 -12.24
C PRO A 236 -4.58 1.08 -12.29
N TYR A 237 -5.16 1.86 -11.38
CA TYR A 237 -5.08 3.32 -11.38
C TYR A 237 -3.74 3.84 -10.81
N ALA A 238 -3.33 5.01 -11.29
CA ALA A 238 -2.28 5.80 -10.68
C ALA A 238 -2.70 6.19 -9.26
N ALA A 239 -1.77 6.12 -8.32
CA ALA A 239 -2.06 6.37 -6.91
C ALA A 239 -1.22 7.52 -6.36
N TYR A 240 -1.81 8.29 -5.45
CA TYR A 240 -1.06 9.12 -4.51
C TYR A 240 -0.48 8.24 -3.41
N TYR A 241 0.70 8.58 -2.92
CA TYR A 241 1.42 7.78 -1.94
C TYR A 241 2.06 8.67 -0.88
N VAL A 242 1.87 8.31 0.38
CA VAL A 242 2.52 8.94 1.53
C VAL A 242 3.22 7.87 2.34
N GLN A 243 4.46 8.16 2.72
CA GLN A 243 5.23 7.34 3.66
C GLN A 243 5.83 8.22 4.74
N ILE A 244 5.67 7.75 5.99
CA ILE A 244 6.24 8.37 7.18
C ILE A 244 7.33 7.45 7.71
N GLN A 245 8.55 7.99 7.73
CA GLN A 245 9.75 7.28 8.17
C GLN A 245 10.72 8.27 8.81
N PRO A 246 11.32 7.93 9.96
CA PRO A 246 12.28 8.80 10.65
C PRO A 246 13.61 8.94 9.89
N ASN A 247 14.36 9.97 10.25
CA ASN A 247 15.65 10.37 9.68
C ASN A 247 15.55 10.83 8.21
N GLY A 248 14.51 11.61 7.87
CA GLY A 248 14.29 12.13 6.52
C GLY A 248 13.92 11.06 5.50
N GLY A 249 13.42 9.91 5.96
CA GLY A 249 12.90 8.85 5.11
C GLY A 249 11.47 9.07 4.65
N SER A 250 10.77 10.06 5.24
CA SER A 250 9.41 10.40 4.89
C SER A 250 9.34 10.94 3.47
N PHE A 251 8.31 10.56 2.70
CA PHE A 251 8.12 11.07 1.36
C PHE A 251 6.66 11.08 0.93
N VAL A 252 6.34 12.02 0.03
CA VAL A 252 5.05 12.15 -0.63
C VAL A 252 5.29 12.03 -2.12
N GLY A 253 4.44 11.28 -2.81
CA GLY A 253 4.54 11.11 -4.24
C GLY A 253 3.26 10.62 -4.86
N GLY A 254 3.34 10.30 -6.14
CA GLY A 254 2.26 9.66 -6.86
C GLY A 254 2.66 9.26 -8.26
N GLY A 255 1.87 8.36 -8.83
CA GLY A 255 2.01 7.92 -10.22
C GLY A 255 1.68 6.45 -10.40
N LEU A 256 2.20 5.89 -11.49
CA LEU A 256 2.10 4.46 -11.80
C LEU A 256 3.44 3.78 -11.50
N TRP A 257 3.48 3.07 -10.39
CA TRP A 257 4.62 2.25 -10.02
C TRP A 257 4.47 0.85 -10.60
N GLN A 258 5.37 0.49 -11.53
CA GLN A 258 5.42 -0.84 -12.16
C GLN A 258 4.03 -1.39 -12.56
N PRO A 259 3.29 -0.67 -13.43
CA PRO A 259 1.96 -1.10 -13.85
C PRO A 259 2.04 -2.39 -14.70
N GLU A 260 0.89 -3.04 -14.86
CA GLU A 260 0.77 -4.23 -15.69
C GLU A 260 1.14 -3.97 -17.15
N ALA A 261 1.48 -5.06 -17.87
CA ALA A 261 1.99 -4.96 -19.24
C ALA A 261 1.01 -4.27 -20.20
N GLU A 262 -0.30 -4.44 -20.00
CA GLU A 262 -1.31 -3.77 -20.82
C GLU A 262 -1.32 -2.25 -20.62
N SER A 263 -1.37 -1.80 -19.37
CA SER A 263 -1.30 -0.38 -18.99
C SER A 263 -0.01 0.27 -19.49
N LEU A 264 1.12 -0.42 -19.35
CA LEU A 264 2.41 0.05 -19.85
C LEU A 264 2.44 0.19 -21.38
N ARG A 265 1.79 -0.74 -22.11
CA ARG A 265 1.65 -0.66 -23.56
C ARG A 265 0.77 0.52 -23.99
N LYS A 266 -0.33 0.78 -23.27
CA LYS A 266 -1.19 1.96 -23.52
C LYS A 266 -0.40 3.26 -23.36
N LEU A 267 0.35 3.40 -22.26
CA LEU A 267 1.22 4.57 -22.02
C LEU A 267 2.27 4.77 -23.11
N ARG A 268 2.98 3.70 -23.50
CA ARG A 268 3.98 3.78 -24.58
C ARG A 268 3.38 4.21 -25.91
N ARG A 269 2.19 3.69 -26.26
CA ARG A 269 1.47 4.09 -27.47
C ARG A 269 1.02 5.54 -27.43
N GLU A 270 0.61 6.05 -26.27
CA GLU A 270 0.26 7.47 -26.12
C GLU A 270 1.51 8.36 -26.25
N PHE A 271 2.66 7.99 -25.68
CA PHE A 271 3.88 8.78 -25.83
C PHE A 271 4.41 8.80 -27.26
N ASP A 272 4.30 7.68 -27.98
CA ASP A 272 4.65 7.60 -29.41
C ASP A 272 3.79 8.53 -30.28
N ARG A 273 2.50 8.66 -29.95
CA ARG A 273 1.55 9.49 -30.71
C ARG A 273 1.53 10.96 -30.29
N ARG A 274 1.56 11.22 -28.99
CA ARG A 274 1.29 12.52 -28.35
C ARG A 274 2.10 12.69 -27.06
N SER A 275 3.43 12.75 -27.18
CA SER A 275 4.31 12.99 -26.03
C SER A 275 4.17 14.40 -25.44
N ASN A 276 3.66 15.37 -26.20
CA ASN A 276 3.50 16.75 -25.77
C ASN A 276 2.68 16.90 -24.47
N ARG A 277 1.61 16.12 -24.29
CA ARG A 277 0.74 16.22 -23.09
C ARG A 277 1.49 15.97 -21.78
N ILE A 278 2.27 14.89 -21.69
CA ILE A 278 3.06 14.61 -20.49
C ILE A 278 4.16 15.67 -20.30
N LYS A 279 4.77 16.13 -21.39
CA LYS A 279 5.81 17.16 -21.35
C LYS A 279 5.30 18.50 -20.85
N GLU A 280 4.09 18.90 -21.26
CA GLU A 280 3.41 20.12 -20.78
C GLU A 280 3.14 20.06 -19.27
N ILE A 281 2.61 18.94 -18.78
CA ILE A 281 2.39 18.72 -17.35
C ILE A 281 3.71 18.80 -16.58
N LEU A 282 4.76 18.12 -17.06
CA LEU A 282 6.07 18.16 -16.41
C LEU A 282 6.72 19.55 -16.48
N LYS A 283 6.33 20.42 -17.42
CA LYS A 283 6.81 21.81 -17.54
C LYS A 283 6.15 22.76 -16.55
N GLU A 284 5.08 22.36 -15.88
CA GLU A 284 4.44 23.21 -14.88
C GLU A 284 5.40 23.61 -13.76
N ASP A 285 5.32 24.88 -13.38
CA ASP A 285 6.17 25.47 -12.34
C ASP A 285 6.04 24.76 -11.00
N ARG A 286 4.83 24.30 -10.67
CA ARG A 286 4.53 23.59 -9.41
C ARG A 286 5.24 22.25 -9.35
N ILE A 287 5.22 21.48 -10.44
CA ILE A 287 5.89 20.18 -10.53
C ILE A 287 7.40 20.36 -10.56
N ARG A 288 7.90 21.29 -11.40
CA ARG A 288 9.34 21.53 -11.54
C ARG A 288 10.00 21.93 -10.23
N LYS A 289 9.43 22.90 -9.52
CA LYS A 289 9.99 23.40 -8.25
C LYS A 289 9.92 22.35 -7.14
N ASN A 290 8.87 21.53 -7.09
CA ASN A 290 8.70 20.58 -5.99
C ASN A 290 9.38 19.23 -6.21
N PHE A 291 9.36 18.70 -7.43
CA PHE A 291 9.76 17.30 -7.73
C PHE A 291 10.95 17.18 -8.67
N LEU A 292 11.19 18.16 -9.55
CA LEU A 292 12.26 18.09 -10.55
C LEU A 292 13.45 19.02 -10.26
N GLY A 293 13.58 19.50 -9.01
CA GLY A 293 14.72 20.31 -8.58
C GLY A 293 14.79 21.71 -9.20
N GLY A 294 13.69 22.25 -9.71
CA GLY A 294 13.62 23.61 -10.25
C GLY A 294 14.32 23.79 -11.61
N VAL A 295 14.46 22.72 -12.40
CA VAL A 295 15.02 22.79 -13.76
C VAL A 295 14.32 23.84 -14.62
N SER A 296 15.01 24.36 -15.64
CA SER A 296 14.44 25.31 -16.63
C SER A 296 13.23 24.71 -17.37
N THR A 297 12.40 25.55 -17.98
CA THR A 297 11.19 25.19 -18.74
C THR A 297 11.48 24.49 -20.07
N ASP A 298 12.76 24.30 -20.37
CA ASP A 298 13.26 23.54 -21.53
C ASP A 298 12.82 22.07 -21.46
N GLU A 299 12.07 21.62 -22.46
CA GLU A 299 11.45 20.31 -22.54
C GLU A 299 12.44 19.17 -22.36
N ALA A 300 13.60 19.23 -23.05
CA ALA A 300 14.61 18.19 -22.97
C ALA A 300 15.18 18.07 -21.55
N LYS A 301 15.37 19.20 -20.85
CA LYS A 301 15.87 19.22 -19.47
C LYS A 301 14.83 18.67 -18.48
N VAL A 302 13.56 19.05 -18.65
CA VAL A 302 12.44 18.58 -17.84
C VAL A 302 12.27 17.07 -17.95
N VAL A 303 12.24 16.55 -19.18
CA VAL A 303 12.12 15.12 -19.47
C VAL A 303 13.31 14.35 -18.89
N LYS A 304 14.53 14.86 -19.09
CA LYS A 304 15.75 14.25 -18.52
C LYS A 304 15.71 14.23 -16.99
N ALA A 305 15.23 15.29 -16.35
CA ALA A 305 15.08 15.33 -14.89
C ALA A 305 14.06 14.29 -14.40
N PHE A 306 12.93 14.15 -15.08
CA PHE A 306 11.90 13.16 -14.76
C PHE A 306 12.41 11.71 -14.91
N ILE A 307 13.16 11.42 -15.97
CA ILE A 307 13.77 10.11 -16.20
C ILE A 307 14.84 9.80 -15.13
N SER A 308 15.62 10.82 -14.74
CA SER A 308 16.71 10.68 -13.76
C SER A 308 16.24 10.49 -12.33
N LEU A 309 14.93 10.65 -12.05
CA LEU A 309 14.36 10.31 -10.74
C LEU A 309 14.66 8.85 -10.41
N THR A 310 15.18 8.59 -9.21
CA THR A 310 15.63 7.25 -8.79
C THR A 310 14.53 6.19 -8.93
N SER A 311 13.27 6.56 -8.66
CA SER A 311 12.10 5.68 -8.81
C SER A 311 11.87 5.25 -10.26
N ASN A 312 12.10 6.13 -11.23
CA ASN A 312 11.88 5.87 -12.65
C ASN A 312 13.12 5.19 -13.28
N ALA A 313 14.32 5.71 -12.98
CA ALA A 313 15.57 5.19 -13.52
C ALA A 313 15.87 3.74 -13.09
N SER A 314 15.57 3.38 -11.83
CA SER A 314 15.85 2.05 -11.29
C SER A 314 15.04 0.93 -11.94
N THR A 315 13.88 1.26 -12.53
CA THR A 315 12.98 0.30 -13.18
C THR A 315 13.06 0.36 -14.71
N ALA A 316 13.80 1.31 -15.27
CA ALA A 316 13.89 1.54 -16.70
C ALA A 316 14.56 0.36 -17.45
N LEU A 317 14.17 0.18 -18.71
CA LEU A 317 14.75 -0.82 -19.60
C LEU A 317 16.19 -0.44 -20.02
N LYS A 318 17.09 -1.41 -19.98
CA LYS A 318 18.46 -1.29 -20.53
C LYS A 318 18.50 -1.24 -22.07
N ARG A 319 17.49 -1.83 -22.73
CA ARG A 319 17.34 -1.86 -24.19
C ARG A 319 15.99 -1.25 -24.57
N ASN A 320 15.86 -0.81 -25.81
CA ASN A 320 14.62 -0.24 -26.30
C ASN A 320 13.50 -1.30 -26.29
N PRO A 321 12.23 -0.89 -26.05
CA PRO A 321 11.12 -1.81 -26.23
C PRO A 321 11.05 -2.26 -27.69
N LYS A 322 10.63 -3.51 -27.93
CA LYS A 322 10.74 -4.18 -29.24
C LYS A 322 10.03 -3.45 -30.39
N ASP A 323 9.01 -2.67 -30.06
CA ASP A 323 8.10 -2.07 -31.03
C ASP A 323 8.52 -0.66 -31.48
N PHE A 324 9.65 -0.12 -30.97
CA PHE A 324 10.06 1.27 -31.22
C PHE A 324 11.48 1.37 -31.78
N SER A 325 11.68 2.30 -32.73
CA SER A 325 12.99 2.61 -33.31
C SER A 325 13.93 3.21 -32.26
N ILE A 326 15.24 3.00 -32.44
CA ILE A 326 16.27 3.59 -31.59
C ILE A 326 16.38 5.11 -31.76
N ASP A 327 16.01 5.62 -32.94
CA ASP A 327 16.10 7.04 -33.28
C ASP A 327 14.83 7.82 -32.88
N HIS A 328 13.94 7.22 -32.10
CA HIS A 328 12.72 7.88 -31.64
C HIS A 328 13.06 9.03 -30.67
N GLN A 329 12.50 10.22 -30.92
CA GLN A 329 12.77 11.44 -30.14
C GLN A 329 12.57 11.24 -28.62
N ASP A 330 11.54 10.49 -28.24
CA ASP A 330 11.17 10.21 -26.85
C ASP A 330 11.54 8.80 -26.36
N ILE A 331 12.58 8.18 -26.96
CA ILE A 331 12.96 6.79 -26.64
C ILE A 331 13.23 6.57 -25.15
N ASP A 332 13.81 7.55 -24.46
CA ASP A 332 14.12 7.43 -23.05
C ASP A 332 12.86 7.41 -22.16
N LEU A 333 11.79 8.11 -22.55
CA LEU A 333 10.49 8.01 -21.90
C LEU A 333 9.85 6.63 -22.13
N LEU A 334 9.95 6.10 -23.35
CA LEU A 334 9.40 4.78 -23.71
C LEU A 334 10.09 3.62 -22.96
N ARG A 335 11.36 3.81 -22.58
CA ARG A 335 12.14 2.84 -21.81
C ARG A 335 11.71 2.74 -20.35
N LEU A 336 11.02 3.75 -19.81
CA LEU A 336 10.54 3.71 -18.44
C LEU A 336 9.55 2.55 -18.22
N ARG A 337 9.53 2.06 -16.99
CA ARG A 337 8.52 1.10 -16.50
C ARG A 337 7.71 1.64 -15.34
N SER A 338 8.25 2.60 -14.59
CA SER A 338 7.51 3.37 -13.59
C SER A 338 7.43 4.82 -14.02
N PHE A 339 6.29 5.44 -13.76
CA PHE A 339 6.01 6.84 -14.05
C PHE A 339 5.57 7.50 -12.75
N THR A 340 6.55 7.94 -11.95
CA THR A 340 6.30 8.43 -10.60
C THR A 340 6.99 9.76 -10.34
N LEU A 341 6.33 10.61 -9.55
CA LEU A 341 6.88 11.81 -8.95
C LEU A 341 6.93 11.61 -7.44
N GLY A 342 8.01 12.06 -6.79
CA GLY A 342 8.14 11.91 -5.34
C GLY A 342 9.09 12.94 -4.76
N LYS A 343 8.76 13.43 -3.57
CA LYS A 343 9.56 14.38 -2.80
C LYS A 343 9.74 13.85 -1.38
N LYS A 344 10.98 13.83 -0.91
CA LYS A 344 11.29 13.57 0.49
C LYS A 344 10.91 14.77 1.36
N LEU A 345 10.48 14.48 2.58
CA LEU A 345 10.16 15.47 3.60
C LEU A 345 11.11 15.30 4.77
N SER A 346 11.50 16.41 5.39
CA SER A 346 12.27 16.36 6.63
C SER A 346 11.38 15.94 7.81
N ASP A 347 11.98 15.44 8.87
CA ASP A 347 11.24 15.07 10.08
C ASP A 347 10.56 16.31 10.71
N GLU A 348 11.17 17.48 10.60
CA GLU A 348 10.60 18.76 11.04
C GLU A 348 9.34 19.15 10.27
N GLU A 349 9.32 18.93 8.94
CA GLU A 349 8.14 19.20 8.11
C GLU A 349 6.98 18.27 8.47
N ILE A 350 7.25 17.04 8.89
CA ILE A 350 6.24 16.05 9.28
C ILE A 350 5.68 16.28 10.69
N LEU A 351 6.55 16.61 11.64
CA LEU A 351 6.16 16.85 13.04
C LEU A 351 5.57 18.25 13.25
N GLY A 352 5.82 19.18 12.33
CA GLY A 352 5.31 20.56 12.43
C GLY A 352 3.79 20.66 12.26
N ALA A 353 3.20 21.71 12.84
CA ALA A 353 1.77 22.00 12.74
C ALA A 353 1.23 22.19 11.31
N LYS A 354 2.12 22.49 10.35
CA LYS A 354 1.80 22.66 8.92
C LYS A 354 2.00 21.39 8.09
N SER A 355 2.27 20.25 8.72
CA SER A 355 2.58 19.01 8.01
C SER A 355 1.45 18.59 7.05
N MET A 356 0.21 18.57 7.54
CA MET A 356 -0.94 18.21 6.71
C MET A 356 -1.16 19.16 5.53
N ASP A 357 -1.00 20.47 5.75
CA ASP A 357 -1.09 21.47 4.67
C ASP A 357 0.01 21.24 3.63
N ARG A 358 1.23 20.93 4.09
CA ARG A 358 2.37 20.66 3.23
C ARG A 358 2.17 19.42 2.37
N VAL A 359 1.68 18.32 2.97
CA VAL A 359 1.38 17.08 2.25
C VAL A 359 0.26 17.31 1.23
N ALA A 360 -0.83 17.97 1.63
CA ALA A 360 -1.95 18.29 0.74
C ALA A 360 -1.52 19.18 -0.43
N GLN A 361 -0.64 20.17 -0.19
CA GLN A 361 -0.08 21.02 -1.25
C GLN A 361 0.72 20.19 -2.27
N LEU A 362 1.54 19.26 -1.81
CA LEU A 362 2.33 18.39 -2.70
C LEU A 362 1.43 17.47 -3.53
N ILE A 363 0.36 16.93 -2.92
CA ILE A 363 -0.63 16.11 -3.61
C ILE A 363 -1.37 16.92 -4.68
N SER A 364 -1.79 18.15 -4.37
CA SER A 364 -2.40 19.05 -5.35
C SER A 364 -1.48 19.39 -6.53
N CYS A 365 -0.16 19.40 -6.32
CA CYS A 365 0.79 19.57 -7.42
C CYS A 365 0.91 18.32 -8.31
N ILE A 366 0.56 17.13 -7.81
CA ILE A 366 0.66 15.85 -8.52
C ILE A 366 -0.65 15.49 -9.23
N GLU A 367 -1.79 16.06 -8.81
CA GLU A 367 -3.11 15.73 -9.36
C GLU A 367 -3.19 15.76 -10.89
N PRO A 368 -2.70 16.80 -11.61
CA PRO A 368 -2.78 16.82 -13.08
C PRO A 368 -2.02 15.67 -13.74
N PHE A 369 -0.91 15.24 -13.11
CA PHE A 369 -0.12 14.11 -13.56
C PHE A 369 -0.85 12.77 -13.34
N ILE A 370 -1.54 12.60 -12.21
CA ILE A 370 -2.34 11.41 -11.92
C ILE A 370 -3.53 11.31 -12.87
N THR A 371 -4.25 12.41 -13.05
CA THR A 371 -5.40 12.52 -13.97
C THR A 371 -4.99 12.17 -15.40
N TYR A 372 -3.85 12.68 -15.86
CA TYR A 372 -3.29 12.30 -17.17
C TYR A 372 -3.00 10.80 -17.26
N LEU A 373 -2.27 10.22 -16.30
CA LEU A 373 -1.93 8.80 -16.33
C LEU A 373 -3.18 7.90 -16.34
N ASN A 374 -4.19 8.26 -15.53
CA ASN A 374 -5.45 7.53 -15.47
C ASN A 374 -6.22 7.63 -16.80
N SER A 375 -6.27 8.81 -17.42
CA SER A 375 -6.94 9.01 -18.72
C SER A 375 -6.40 8.11 -19.84
N VAL A 376 -5.13 7.68 -19.74
CA VAL A 376 -4.50 6.81 -20.75
C VAL A 376 -4.70 5.33 -20.42
N VAL A 377 -4.60 4.96 -19.14
CA VAL A 377 -4.59 3.56 -18.71
C VAL A 377 -6.02 3.01 -18.55
N MET A 378 -6.90 3.81 -17.97
CA MET A 378 -8.32 3.53 -17.72
C MET A 378 -9.13 4.77 -18.12
N PRO A 379 -9.29 5.04 -19.43
CA PRO A 379 -10.15 6.13 -19.88
C PRO A 379 -11.55 5.93 -19.32
N ASP A 380 -12.16 7.02 -18.87
CA ASP A 380 -13.57 6.99 -18.49
C ASP A 380 -14.40 6.68 -19.73
N ASP A 381 -15.34 5.74 -19.63
CA ASP A 381 -16.25 5.43 -20.73
C ASP A 381 -17.05 6.69 -21.03
N GLU A 382 -16.70 7.38 -22.12
CA GLU A 382 -17.51 8.44 -22.71
C GLU A 382 -18.91 7.85 -22.91
N SER A 383 -19.84 8.19 -22.03
CA SER A 383 -21.24 7.82 -22.15
C SER A 383 -21.78 8.45 -23.43
N SER A 384 -21.81 7.70 -24.53
CA SER A 384 -22.73 7.83 -25.68
C SER A 384 -23.41 9.20 -25.86
N SER A 385 -22.62 10.24 -26.08
CA SER A 385 -23.06 11.62 -26.30
C SER A 385 -21.86 12.36 -26.92
N SER A 386 -21.53 12.14 -28.19
CA SER A 386 -22.18 12.86 -29.28
C SER A 386 -21.98 12.08 -30.58
N SER A 387 -23.02 11.40 -31.04
CA SER A 387 -23.17 11.04 -32.44
C SER A 387 -23.89 12.21 -33.12
N GLU A 388 -23.16 13.26 -33.41
CA GLU A 388 -23.48 14.25 -34.45
C GLU A 388 -22.27 14.15 -35.39
N GLY A 389 -22.32 13.49 -36.54
CA GLY A 389 -23.34 13.62 -37.56
C GLY A 389 -22.96 14.76 -38.49
N ASP A 390 -21.78 14.70 -39.10
CA ASP A 390 -21.36 15.56 -40.22
C ASP A 390 -20.51 14.72 -41.19
N ASP A 391 -21.19 13.82 -41.91
CA ASP A 391 -20.76 13.36 -43.22
C ASP A 391 -21.37 14.31 -44.26
N GLU A 392 -20.67 15.38 -44.60
CA GLU A 392 -20.96 16.16 -45.81
C GLU A 392 -19.67 16.32 -46.63
N SER A 393 -19.24 15.20 -47.24
CA SER A 393 -18.27 15.21 -48.33
C SER A 393 -18.99 15.53 -49.64
N GLY A 394 -19.14 16.81 -49.94
CA GLY A 394 -19.48 17.30 -51.28
C GLY A 394 -18.20 17.65 -52.04
N ASP A 395 -17.65 16.71 -52.79
CA ASP A 395 -16.62 16.95 -53.81
C ASP A 395 -16.85 16.04 -55.02
N GLU A 396 -17.57 16.56 -56.01
CA GLU A 396 -17.36 16.32 -57.45
C GLU A 396 -17.83 17.64 -58.10
N GLY A 397 -17.03 18.41 -58.84
CA GLY A 397 -16.01 18.04 -59.80
C GLY A 397 -16.43 18.71 -61.12
N SER A 398 -15.72 19.78 -61.50
CA SER A 398 -16.02 20.54 -62.71
C SER A 398 -15.78 19.72 -63.98
N SER A 399 -16.69 19.79 -64.96
CA SER A 399 -16.33 19.64 -66.37
C SER A 399 -17.22 20.51 -67.26
N ALA A 400 -16.57 21.41 -67.99
CA ALA A 400 -17.15 22.15 -69.10
C ALA A 400 -17.48 21.21 -70.26
N ASP A 401 -18.58 21.48 -70.98
CA ASP A 401 -18.55 21.68 -72.43
C ASP A 401 -19.95 22.03 -73.01
N LEU A 402 -19.99 23.21 -73.64
CA LEU A 402 -20.62 23.59 -74.93
C LEU A 402 -21.78 22.72 -75.48
N VAL A 403 -22.96 23.32 -75.71
CA VAL A 403 -23.47 23.73 -77.05
C VAL A 403 -24.81 24.51 -76.95
N ASP A 404 -24.89 25.59 -77.74
CA ASP A 404 -26.01 26.21 -78.48
C ASP A 404 -27.47 25.89 -78.08
N ASP A 405 -28.31 26.92 -77.88
CA ASP A 405 -29.06 27.57 -78.98
C ASP A 405 -30.24 28.46 -78.48
N GLU A 406 -30.52 29.49 -79.28
CA GLU A 406 -31.82 30.14 -79.51
C GLU A 406 -32.65 30.82 -78.38
N THR A 407 -32.67 32.15 -78.50
CA THR A 407 -33.87 33.01 -78.69
C THR A 407 -34.65 33.64 -77.52
N LEU A 408 -34.97 34.92 -77.82
CA LEU A 408 -36.16 35.71 -77.48
C LEU A 408 -36.09 36.69 -76.29
N ARG A 409 -35.78 37.93 -76.70
CA ARG A 409 -36.38 39.24 -76.34
C ARG A 409 -35.83 40.01 -75.15
#